data_AF-A0A961THP6-F1
#
_entry.id   AF-A0A961THP6-F1
#
_cell.length_a   1.000
_cell.length_b   1.000
_cell.length_c   1.000
_cell.angle_alpha   90.00
_cell.angle_beta   90.00
_cell.angle_gamma   90.00
#
_symmetry.space_group_name_H-M   'P 1'
#
loop_
_entity.id
_entity.type
_entity.pdbx_description
1 polymer ?
#
loop_
_entity_poly.entity_id
_entity_poly.type
_entity_poly.pdbx_seq_one_letter_code
_entity_poly.pdbx_strand_id
1 'polypeptide(L)'
;VWNAMKERNYGRILMTTSTSGTYGNFGQANYGAAKMGLVGLMNTLCIEGAKNNIRVNCISPTAATRMTEDILTPDMLAALNPEFVTPAAAFLVSEDAPNRTVMFAGAGSYSVMEVRESEGMYLPPDNRSADAIAENYAAISAMDNPSTYTEGREHVAKILTNAARNKA
;
A
#
# COMPACT_ATOMS: atom_id res chain seq x y z
N VAL A 1 -5.56 -18.42 -14.20
CA VAL A 1 -6.63 -17.39 -14.12
C VAL A 1 -6.28 -16.09 -14.88
N TRP A 2 -5.04 -15.59 -14.82
CA TRP A 2 -4.64 -14.33 -15.47
C TRP A 2 -4.93 -14.28 -16.98
N ASN A 3 -4.46 -15.26 -17.76
CA ASN A 3 -4.73 -15.31 -19.20
C ASN A 3 -6.23 -15.33 -19.52
N ALA A 4 -7.00 -16.12 -18.77
CA ALA A 4 -8.45 -16.18 -18.94
C ALA A 4 -9.15 -14.83 -18.63
N MET A 5 -8.67 -14.05 -17.65
CA MET A 5 -9.18 -12.70 -17.39
C MET A 5 -8.84 -11.74 -18.53
N LYS A 6 -7.61 -11.85 -19.08
CA LYS A 6 -7.18 -11.04 -20.23
C LYS A 6 -8.02 -11.34 -21.48
N GLU A 7 -8.23 -12.61 -21.79
CA GLU A 7 -9.05 -13.07 -22.92
C GLU A 7 -10.49 -12.56 -22.85
N ARG A 8 -11.04 -12.42 -21.63
CA ARG A 8 -12.41 -11.93 -21.40
C ARG A 8 -12.50 -10.42 -21.22
N ASN A 9 -11.38 -9.70 -21.20
CA ASN A 9 -11.30 -8.27 -20.84
C ASN A 9 -12.07 -7.93 -19.55
N TYR A 10 -11.97 -8.79 -18.54
CA TYR A 10 -12.55 -8.57 -17.23
C TYR A 10 -11.87 -9.40 -16.15
N GLY A 11 -11.49 -8.77 -15.04
CA GLY A 11 -10.97 -9.46 -13.87
C GLY A 11 -11.06 -8.63 -12.60
N ARG A 12 -11.33 -9.30 -11.47
CA ARG A 12 -11.31 -8.72 -10.14
C ARG A 12 -10.50 -9.64 -9.23
N ILE A 13 -9.42 -9.12 -8.68
CA ILE A 13 -8.49 -9.88 -7.83
C ILE A 13 -8.40 -9.20 -6.47
N LEU A 14 -8.63 -9.96 -5.43
CA LEU A 14 -8.41 -9.55 -4.04
C LEU A 14 -7.26 -10.34 -3.44
N MET A 15 -6.28 -9.64 -2.90
CA MET A 15 -5.20 -10.22 -2.11
C MET A 15 -5.38 -9.87 -0.63
N THR A 16 -4.87 -10.72 0.26
CA THR A 16 -4.98 -10.50 1.71
C THR A 16 -3.64 -10.08 2.30
N THR A 17 -3.46 -8.79 2.55
CA THR A 17 -2.33 -8.24 3.31
C THR A 17 -2.63 -8.22 4.82
N SER A 18 -1.85 -7.50 5.61
CA SER A 18 -2.01 -7.38 7.07
C SER A 18 -1.33 -6.12 7.60
N THR A 19 -1.78 -5.63 8.75
CA THR A 19 -1.10 -4.59 9.52
C THR A 19 0.33 -4.98 9.91
N SER A 20 0.61 -6.27 10.14
CA SER A 20 1.99 -6.76 10.36
C SER A 20 2.87 -6.56 9.13
N GLY A 21 2.27 -6.51 7.93
CA GLY A 21 2.97 -6.11 6.72
C GLY A 21 3.20 -4.61 6.69
N THR A 22 2.14 -3.81 6.83
CA THR A 22 2.19 -2.37 6.60
C THR A 22 2.95 -1.60 7.69
N TYR A 23 2.83 -2.06 8.94
CA TYR A 23 3.36 -1.37 10.12
C TYR A 23 4.37 -2.20 10.92
N GLY A 24 4.55 -3.47 10.56
CA GLY A 24 5.38 -4.41 11.31
C GLY A 24 4.65 -5.00 12.53
N ASN A 25 5.12 -6.16 12.97
CA ASN A 25 4.73 -6.74 14.26
C ASN A 25 5.88 -7.60 14.80
N PHE A 26 6.14 -7.53 16.11
CA PHE A 26 7.25 -8.23 16.73
C PHE A 26 7.12 -9.75 16.51
N GLY A 27 8.23 -10.43 16.19
CA GLY A 27 8.24 -11.87 15.92
C GLY A 27 7.62 -12.30 14.59
N GLN A 28 7.17 -11.36 13.75
CA GLN A 28 6.48 -11.64 12.49
C GLN A 28 7.23 -11.16 11.24
N ALA A 29 8.57 -11.13 11.24
CA ALA A 29 9.36 -10.62 10.11
C ALA A 29 9.06 -11.36 8.78
N ASN A 30 8.97 -12.69 8.81
CA ASN A 30 8.61 -13.51 7.65
C ASN A 30 7.17 -13.25 7.17
N TYR A 31 6.23 -13.17 8.10
CA TYR A 31 4.82 -12.92 7.81
C TYR A 31 4.61 -11.50 7.26
N GLY A 32 5.18 -10.48 7.89
CA GLY A 32 5.13 -9.09 7.44
C GLY A 32 5.72 -8.92 6.04
N ALA A 33 6.90 -9.51 5.78
CA ALA A 33 7.52 -9.50 4.46
C ALA A 33 6.60 -10.14 3.40
N ALA A 34 6.03 -11.31 3.68
CA ALA A 34 5.10 -11.97 2.76
C ALA A 34 3.85 -11.12 2.49
N LYS A 35 3.30 -10.47 3.52
CA LYS A 35 2.08 -9.65 3.40
C LYS A 35 2.30 -8.33 2.67
N MET A 36 3.44 -7.69 2.81
CA MET A 36 3.80 -6.53 1.95
C MET A 36 4.22 -6.95 0.54
N GLY A 37 4.78 -8.14 0.37
CA GLY A 37 5.04 -8.71 -0.96
C GLY A 37 3.76 -8.77 -1.83
N LEU A 38 2.61 -9.04 -1.21
CA LEU A 38 1.31 -9.00 -1.91
C LEU A 38 0.90 -7.58 -2.36
N VAL A 39 1.23 -6.54 -1.58
CA VAL A 39 1.00 -5.14 -1.99
C VAL A 39 1.90 -4.78 -3.16
N GLY A 40 3.18 -5.19 -3.12
CA GLY A 40 4.11 -5.04 -4.25
C GLY A 40 3.60 -5.75 -5.52
N LEU A 41 3.11 -6.99 -5.38
CA LEU A 41 2.53 -7.75 -6.48
C LEU A 41 1.27 -7.07 -7.05
N MET A 42 0.37 -6.59 -6.19
CA MET A 42 -0.82 -5.83 -6.59
C MET A 42 -0.43 -4.62 -7.44
N ASN A 43 0.56 -3.82 -7.01
CA ASN A 43 0.99 -2.62 -7.72
C ASN A 43 1.40 -2.92 -9.16
N THR A 44 2.18 -3.99 -9.38
CA THR A 44 2.59 -4.41 -10.73
C THR A 44 1.41 -4.94 -11.54
N LEU A 45 0.59 -5.83 -10.99
CA LEU A 45 -0.54 -6.40 -11.71
C LEU A 45 -1.62 -5.38 -12.08
N CYS A 46 -1.77 -4.30 -11.29
CA CYS A 46 -2.65 -3.19 -11.65
C CYS A 46 -2.23 -2.52 -12.98
N ILE A 47 -0.92 -2.41 -13.22
CA ILE A 47 -0.36 -1.82 -14.44
C ILE A 47 -0.54 -2.79 -15.61
N GLU A 48 -0.15 -4.06 -15.41
CA GLU A 48 -0.23 -5.09 -16.46
C GLU A 48 -1.68 -5.39 -16.87
N GLY A 49 -2.62 -5.32 -15.93
CA GLY A 49 -4.03 -5.63 -16.13
C GLY A 49 -4.88 -4.46 -16.65
N ALA A 50 -4.36 -3.23 -16.63
CA ALA A 50 -5.13 -2.01 -16.92
C ALA A 50 -5.83 -2.05 -18.29
N LYS A 51 -5.14 -2.54 -19.33
CA LYS A 51 -5.68 -2.64 -20.70
C LYS A 51 -6.80 -3.67 -20.85
N ASN A 52 -6.93 -4.60 -19.92
CA ASN A 52 -7.89 -5.70 -19.98
C ASN A 52 -8.99 -5.59 -18.92
N ASN A 53 -9.22 -4.39 -18.35
CA ASN A 53 -10.20 -4.16 -17.27
C ASN A 53 -10.05 -5.16 -16.11
N ILE A 54 -8.80 -5.47 -15.76
CA ILE A 54 -8.45 -6.27 -14.60
C ILE A 54 -8.09 -5.32 -13.47
N ARG A 55 -8.86 -5.36 -12.39
CA ARG A 55 -8.61 -4.58 -11.17
C ARG A 55 -8.07 -5.49 -10.07
N VAL A 56 -7.05 -5.02 -9.37
CA VAL A 56 -6.38 -5.76 -8.30
C VAL A 56 -6.35 -4.89 -7.05
N ASN A 57 -6.84 -5.42 -5.95
CA ASN A 57 -6.89 -4.75 -4.66
C ASN A 57 -6.34 -5.67 -3.55
N CYS A 58 -5.98 -5.08 -2.43
CA CYS A 58 -5.65 -5.76 -1.20
C CYS A 58 -6.67 -5.42 -0.11
N ILE A 59 -6.94 -6.39 0.75
CA ILE A 59 -7.62 -6.19 2.03
C ILE A 59 -6.67 -6.56 3.16
N SER A 60 -6.66 -5.75 4.22
CA SER A 60 -6.03 -6.04 5.51
C SER A 60 -7.14 -6.28 6.53
N PRO A 61 -7.60 -7.52 6.70
CA PRO A 61 -8.69 -7.83 7.61
C PRO A 61 -8.22 -7.81 9.06
N THR A 62 -9.08 -7.32 9.95
CA THR A 62 -8.98 -7.52 11.40
C THR A 62 -10.26 -8.21 11.84
N ALA A 63 -10.13 -9.49 12.16
CA ALA A 63 -11.24 -10.35 12.54
C ALA A 63 -10.77 -11.35 13.61
N ALA A 64 -11.71 -11.78 14.46
CA ALA A 64 -11.51 -12.87 15.38
C ALA A 64 -11.33 -14.16 14.57
N THR A 65 -10.19 -14.81 14.78
CA THR A 65 -9.85 -16.09 14.18
C THR A 65 -9.13 -16.94 15.21
N ARG A 66 -8.96 -18.24 14.92
CA ARG A 66 -8.09 -19.12 15.72
C ARG A 66 -6.67 -18.58 15.92
N MET A 67 -6.17 -17.70 15.03
CA MET A 67 -4.85 -17.09 15.17
C MET A 67 -4.80 -15.93 16.17
N THR A 68 -5.94 -15.37 16.55
CA THR A 68 -6.05 -14.17 17.42
C THR A 68 -6.67 -14.48 18.78
N GLU A 69 -7.18 -15.70 18.98
CA GLU A 69 -7.84 -16.14 20.21
C GLU A 69 -6.94 -16.02 21.44
N ASP A 70 -5.65 -16.38 21.33
CA ASP A 70 -4.69 -16.30 22.44
C ASP A 70 -4.10 -14.89 22.65
N ILE A 71 -4.46 -13.93 21.80
CA ILE A 71 -3.88 -12.58 21.78
C ILE A 71 -4.87 -11.53 22.29
N LEU A 72 -6.17 -11.74 22.04
CA LEU A 72 -7.21 -10.74 22.25
C LEU A 72 -8.13 -11.11 23.41
N THR A 73 -8.68 -10.11 24.09
CA THR A 73 -9.67 -10.35 25.13
C THR A 73 -11.00 -10.82 24.52
N PRO A 74 -11.88 -11.48 25.29
CA PRO A 74 -13.19 -11.90 24.81
C PRO A 74 -14.03 -10.77 24.21
N ASP A 75 -14.02 -9.58 24.84
CA ASP A 75 -14.75 -8.40 24.34
C ASP A 75 -14.21 -7.92 22.98
N MET A 76 -12.89 -7.96 22.79
CA MET A 76 -12.25 -7.62 21.51
C MET A 76 -12.58 -8.65 20.44
N LEU A 77 -12.58 -9.95 20.78
CA LEU A 77 -12.97 -11.01 19.84
C LEU A 77 -14.43 -10.86 19.41
N ALA A 78 -15.34 -10.52 20.34
CA ALA A 78 -16.74 -10.28 20.03
C ALA A 78 -16.94 -9.08 19.08
N ALA A 79 -16.15 -8.01 19.25
CA ALA A 79 -16.19 -6.85 18.36
C ALA A 79 -15.63 -7.13 16.95
N LEU A 80 -14.83 -8.19 16.79
CA LEU A 80 -14.12 -8.52 15.56
C LEU A 80 -14.82 -9.64 14.77
N ASN A 81 -16.15 -9.65 14.72
CA ASN A 81 -16.89 -10.60 13.88
C ASN A 81 -16.36 -10.58 12.43
N PRO A 82 -15.92 -11.71 11.85
CA PRO A 82 -15.46 -11.80 10.47
C PRO A 82 -16.45 -11.27 9.43
N GLU A 83 -17.75 -11.31 9.71
CA GLU A 83 -18.78 -10.76 8.82
C GLU A 83 -18.62 -9.26 8.56
N PHE A 84 -17.98 -8.52 9.48
CA PHE A 84 -17.70 -7.09 9.29
C PHE A 84 -16.61 -6.82 8.24
N VAL A 85 -15.87 -7.84 7.80
CA VAL A 85 -14.91 -7.74 6.69
C VAL A 85 -15.59 -7.98 5.34
N THR A 86 -16.67 -8.77 5.32
CA THR A 86 -17.34 -9.24 4.11
C THR A 86 -17.79 -8.12 3.17
N PRO A 87 -18.39 -7.00 3.63
CA PRO A 87 -18.80 -5.91 2.74
C PRO A 87 -17.62 -5.30 1.98
N ALA A 88 -16.49 -5.07 2.67
CA ALA A 88 -15.27 -4.57 2.05
C ALA A 88 -14.70 -5.56 1.03
N ALA A 89 -14.63 -6.84 1.38
CA ALA A 89 -14.14 -7.88 0.48
C ALA A 89 -15.01 -7.98 -0.79
N ALA A 90 -16.33 -7.96 -0.65
CA ALA A 90 -17.27 -8.01 -1.76
C ALA A 90 -17.16 -6.77 -2.66
N PHE A 91 -17.06 -5.57 -2.08
CA PHE A 91 -16.89 -4.34 -2.84
C PHE A 91 -15.59 -4.32 -3.65
N LEU A 92 -14.46 -4.75 -3.06
CA LEU A 92 -13.15 -4.76 -3.71
C LEU A 92 -13.03 -5.76 -4.88
N VAL A 93 -14.04 -6.62 -5.07
CA VAL A 93 -14.15 -7.52 -6.23
C VAL A 93 -15.44 -7.33 -7.04
N SER A 94 -16.20 -6.27 -6.76
CA SER A 94 -17.38 -5.90 -7.53
C SER A 94 -17.01 -5.31 -8.90
N GLU A 95 -18.00 -5.15 -9.78
CA GLU A 95 -17.80 -4.47 -11.07
C GLU A 95 -17.25 -3.04 -10.87
N ASP A 96 -17.75 -2.33 -9.86
CA ASP A 96 -17.34 -0.96 -9.51
C ASP A 96 -16.14 -0.88 -8.56
N ALA A 97 -15.51 -2.02 -8.24
CA ALA A 97 -14.35 -2.07 -7.34
C ALA A 97 -13.29 -1.04 -7.74
N PRO A 98 -12.62 -0.37 -6.80
CA PRO A 98 -11.48 0.48 -7.16
C PRO A 98 -10.35 -0.36 -7.77
N ASN A 99 -9.25 0.29 -8.14
CA ASN A 99 -8.03 -0.39 -8.54
C ASN A 99 -6.88 0.09 -7.65
N ARG A 100 -5.92 -0.79 -7.33
CA ARG A 100 -4.75 -0.47 -6.49
C ARG A 100 -5.13 0.06 -5.10
N THR A 101 -6.18 -0.47 -4.50
CA THR A 101 -6.58 -0.10 -3.13
C THR A 101 -6.08 -1.12 -2.13
N VAL A 102 -5.53 -0.65 -1.02
CA VAL A 102 -5.34 -1.46 0.18
C VAL A 102 -6.31 -0.99 1.25
N MET A 103 -7.34 -1.78 1.54
CA MET A 103 -8.38 -1.42 2.52
C MET A 103 -8.16 -2.17 3.84
N PHE A 104 -8.11 -1.46 4.95
CA PHE A 104 -8.26 -2.04 6.29
C PHE A 104 -9.76 -2.23 6.57
N ALA A 105 -10.13 -3.38 7.13
CA ALA A 105 -11.52 -3.69 7.45
C ALA A 105 -11.61 -4.53 8.72
N GLY A 106 -12.40 -4.11 9.70
CA GLY A 106 -12.63 -4.85 10.95
C GLY A 106 -13.46 -4.06 11.95
N ALA A 107 -14.22 -4.74 12.80
CA ALA A 107 -15.11 -4.13 13.80
C ALA A 107 -16.06 -3.04 13.24
N GLY A 108 -16.47 -3.17 11.97
CA GLY A 108 -17.31 -2.17 11.29
C GLY A 108 -16.58 -0.89 10.87
N SER A 109 -15.25 -0.84 11.02
CA SER A 109 -14.40 0.27 10.58
C SER A 109 -13.68 -0.07 9.28
N TYR A 110 -13.54 0.94 8.40
CA TYR A 110 -12.90 0.81 7.10
C TYR A 110 -12.00 2.02 6.82
N SER A 111 -10.79 1.78 6.33
CA SER A 111 -9.86 2.84 5.92
C SER A 111 -8.97 2.36 4.78
N VAL A 112 -8.31 3.28 4.08
CA VAL A 112 -7.42 2.96 2.95
C VAL A 112 -5.99 3.40 3.27
N MET A 113 -5.03 2.56 2.92
CA MET A 113 -3.61 2.90 2.97
C MET A 113 -3.18 3.63 1.69
N GLU A 114 -2.38 4.69 1.85
CA GLU A 114 -1.75 5.41 0.75
C GLU A 114 -0.25 5.58 1.02
N VAL A 115 0.56 5.35 -0.01
CA VAL A 115 2.01 5.63 0.04
C VAL A 115 2.25 7.04 -0.46
N ARG A 116 2.91 7.84 0.37
CA ARG A 116 3.23 9.24 0.13
C ARG A 116 4.72 9.48 0.23
N GLU A 117 5.25 10.34 -0.63
CA GLU A 117 6.65 10.76 -0.63
C GLU A 117 6.74 12.26 -0.38
N SER A 118 7.62 12.69 0.53
CA SER A 118 7.92 14.11 0.76
C SER A 118 8.40 14.79 -0.54
N GLU A 119 8.33 16.12 -0.63
CA GLU A 119 8.89 16.83 -1.81
C GLU A 119 10.40 16.56 -1.98
N GLY A 120 11.09 16.34 -0.86
CA GLY A 120 12.53 16.13 -0.80
C GLY A 120 13.30 17.44 -0.97
N MET A 121 14.63 17.32 -1.07
CA MET A 121 15.51 18.47 -1.24
C MET A 121 16.62 18.15 -2.24
N TYR A 122 16.96 19.14 -3.07
CA TYR A 122 18.15 19.06 -3.91
C TYR A 122 19.37 19.55 -3.14
N LEU A 123 20.44 18.74 -3.11
CA LEU A 123 21.75 19.16 -2.60
C LEU A 123 22.72 19.43 -3.76
N PRO A 124 23.39 20.60 -3.77
CA PRO A 124 24.38 20.92 -4.80
C PRO A 124 25.59 19.96 -4.70
N PRO A 125 26.33 19.73 -5.80
CA PRO A 125 27.35 18.68 -5.88
C PRO A 125 28.42 18.71 -4.78
N ASP A 126 28.82 19.91 -4.35
CA ASP A 126 29.80 20.18 -3.31
C ASP A 126 29.28 19.88 -1.88
N ASN A 127 27.97 19.75 -1.71
CA ASN A 127 27.33 19.51 -0.41
C ASN A 127 26.61 18.14 -0.33
N ARG A 128 27.00 17.16 -1.15
CA ARG A 128 26.43 15.79 -1.12
C ARG A 128 27.22 14.89 -0.18
N SER A 129 27.07 15.12 1.12
CA SER A 129 27.68 14.31 2.18
C SER A 129 26.62 13.71 3.11
N ALA A 130 27.01 12.71 3.92
CA ALA A 130 26.14 12.17 4.96
C ALA A 130 25.77 13.23 6.00
N ASP A 131 26.73 14.11 6.36
CA ASP A 131 26.51 15.20 7.31
C ASP A 131 25.49 16.21 6.77
N ALA A 132 25.60 16.60 5.51
CA ALA A 132 24.63 17.49 4.87
C ALA A 132 23.22 16.87 4.82
N ILE A 133 23.10 15.55 4.60
CA ILE A 133 21.80 14.86 4.70
C ILE A 133 21.25 14.92 6.12
N ALA A 134 22.08 14.70 7.13
CA ALA A 134 21.66 14.76 8.54
C ALA A 134 21.22 16.18 8.94
N GLU A 135 22.01 17.19 8.57
CA GLU A 135 21.71 18.61 8.81
C GLU A 135 20.40 19.05 8.15
N ASN A 136 20.08 18.50 6.97
CA ASN A 136 18.89 18.85 6.20
C ASN A 136 17.74 17.82 6.34
N TYR A 137 17.86 16.82 7.22
CA TYR A 137 16.91 15.72 7.29
C TYR A 137 15.47 16.18 7.55
N ALA A 138 15.29 17.20 8.39
CA ALA A 138 13.98 17.78 8.67
C ALA A 138 13.30 18.32 7.39
N ALA A 139 14.04 19.00 6.51
CA ALA A 139 13.52 19.49 5.24
C ALA A 139 13.29 18.34 4.25
N ILE A 140 14.21 17.37 4.17
CA ILE A 140 14.09 16.20 3.28
C ILE A 140 12.85 15.36 3.63
N SER A 141 12.55 15.20 4.91
CA SER A 141 11.44 14.36 5.43
C SER A 141 10.14 15.13 5.64
N ALA A 142 10.08 16.43 5.34
CA ALA A 142 8.90 17.25 5.51
C ALA A 142 7.73 16.76 4.64
N MET A 143 6.57 16.54 5.27
CA MET A 143 5.35 16.02 4.63
C MET A 143 4.29 17.11 4.44
N ASP A 144 4.71 18.37 4.25
CA ASP A 144 3.81 19.51 4.06
C ASP A 144 3.05 19.45 2.73
N ASN A 145 3.70 18.93 1.68
CA ASN A 145 3.12 18.76 0.35
C ASN A 145 3.58 17.43 -0.31
N PRO A 146 3.14 16.28 0.24
CA PRO A 146 3.59 14.99 -0.23
C PRO A 146 2.98 14.63 -1.59
N SER A 147 3.75 13.92 -2.40
CA SER A 147 3.30 13.36 -3.67
C SER A 147 2.90 11.89 -3.53
N THR A 148 2.02 11.44 -4.41
CA THR A 148 1.68 10.03 -4.60
C THR A 148 2.11 9.61 -6.00
N TYR A 149 2.43 8.33 -6.17
CA TYR A 149 2.90 7.80 -7.45
C TYR A 149 2.23 6.47 -7.78
N THR A 150 1.92 6.28 -9.06
CA THR A 150 1.35 5.02 -9.56
C THR A 150 2.43 4.13 -10.16
N GLU A 151 3.45 4.72 -10.76
CA GLU A 151 4.56 4.03 -11.40
C GLU A 151 5.93 4.56 -10.96
N GLY A 152 6.94 3.69 -10.90
CA GLY A 152 8.30 4.08 -10.48
C GLY A 152 8.93 5.18 -11.35
N ARG A 153 8.54 5.29 -12.63
CA ARG A 153 9.02 6.35 -13.53
C ARG A 153 8.58 7.75 -13.13
N GLU A 154 7.46 7.89 -12.43
CA GLU A 154 6.96 9.19 -11.96
C GLU A 154 7.89 9.76 -10.88
N HIS A 155 8.36 8.91 -9.97
CA HIS A 155 9.40 9.27 -9.00
C HIS A 155 10.70 9.69 -9.71
N VAL A 156 11.13 8.95 -10.74
CA VAL A 156 12.32 9.33 -11.53
C VAL A 156 12.16 10.70 -12.18
N ALA A 157 10.98 11.00 -12.73
CA ALA A 157 10.71 12.32 -13.31
C ALA A 157 10.77 13.44 -12.26
N LYS A 158 10.28 13.18 -11.04
CA LYS A 158 10.33 14.12 -9.92
C LYS A 158 11.76 14.46 -9.53
N ILE A 159 12.64 13.47 -9.31
CA ILE A 159 14.03 13.72 -8.92
C ILE A 159 14.80 14.51 -10.01
N LEU A 160 14.54 14.24 -11.29
CA LEU A 160 15.14 14.96 -12.41
C LEU A 160 14.64 16.41 -12.48
N THR A 161 13.34 16.62 -12.23
CA THR A 161 12.74 17.96 -12.19
C THR A 161 13.34 18.79 -11.06
N ASN A 162 13.48 18.20 -9.87
CA ASN A 162 14.11 18.87 -8.72
C ASN A 162 15.57 19.23 -9.02
N ALA A 163 16.31 18.35 -9.67
CA ALA A 163 17.69 18.63 -10.08
C ALA A 163 17.80 19.72 -11.15
N ALA A 164 16.85 19.78 -12.10
CA ALA A 164 16.86 20.80 -13.14
C ALA A 164 16.52 22.21 -12.60
N ARG A 165 15.52 22.31 -11.71
CA ARG A 165 15.08 23.59 -11.09
C ARG A 165 16.18 24.28 -10.27
N ASN A 166 17.06 23.51 -9.65
CA ASN A 166 18.07 24.00 -8.70
C ASN A 166 19.51 24.00 -9.27
N LYS A 167 19.67 23.76 -10.59
CA LYS A 167 20.94 23.88 -11.32
C LYS A 167 21.12 25.25 -11.99
N ALA A 168 20.06 26.05 -12.07
CA ALA A 168 20.09 27.43 -12.56
C ALA A 168 20.50 28.37 -11.41
#